data_AF-A0A3S0K712-F1
#
_entry.id   AF-A0A3S0K712-F1
#
_cell.length_a   1.000
_cell.length_b   1.000
_cell.length_c   1.000
_cell.angle_alpha   90.00
_cell.angle_beta   90.00
_cell.angle_gamma   90.00
#
_symmetry.space_group_name_H-M   'P 1'
#
loop_
_entity.id
_entity.type
_entity.pdbx_description
1 polymer ?
#
loop_
_entity_poly.entity_id
_entity_poly.type
_entity_poly.pdbx_seq_one_letter_code
_entity_poly.pdbx_strand_id
1 'polypeptide(L)' 'MNAHAHSQQPQAPRADLARILETEDYSLENIEAVALSLGGRQGADHFLNKRFPELGGRTPEEAVNDGDGEGVMYFLLRF' A
#
# COMPACT_ATOMS: atom_id res chain seq x y z
N MET A 1 -38.50 15.26 -3.67
CA MET A 1 -37.40 15.07 -2.69
C MET A 1 -36.69 13.77 -3.07
N ASN A 2 -35.62 13.85 -3.87
CA ASN A 2 -34.90 12.64 -4.30
C ASN A 2 -33.60 12.55 -3.52
N ALA A 3 -33.60 11.70 -2.51
CA ALA A 3 -32.40 11.33 -1.78
C ALA A 3 -31.56 10.43 -2.69
N HIS A 4 -30.59 11.02 -3.39
CA HIS A 4 -29.50 10.27 -3.99
C HIS A 4 -28.63 9.75 -2.85
N ALA A 5 -29.01 8.59 -2.30
CA ALA A 5 -28.08 7.75 -1.58
C ALA A 5 -27.04 7.29 -2.61
N HIS A 6 -25.97 8.09 -2.75
CA HIS A 6 -24.71 7.63 -3.28
C HIS A 6 -24.31 6.46 -2.38
N SER A 7 -24.69 5.27 -2.83
CA SER A 7 -24.19 4.02 -2.32
C SER A 7 -22.71 4.06 -2.66
N GLN A 8 -21.89 4.59 -1.75
CA GLN A 8 -20.45 4.42 -1.77
C GLN A 8 -20.23 2.93 -1.55
N GLN A 9 -20.42 2.15 -2.62
CA GLN A 9 -19.86 0.82 -2.69
C GLN A 9 -18.38 1.00 -2.36
N PRO A 10 -17.83 0.28 -1.37
CA PRO A 10 -16.39 0.31 -1.12
C PRO A 10 -15.76 -0.22 -2.41
N GLN A 11 -15.30 0.70 -3.28
CA GLN A 11 -14.57 0.30 -4.47
C GLN A 11 -13.40 -0.51 -3.96
N ALA A 12 -13.43 -1.78 -4.35
CA ALA A 12 -12.66 -2.80 -3.71
C ALA A 12 -11.17 -2.43 -3.76
N PRO A 13 -10.41 -2.67 -2.69
CA PRO A 13 -8.97 -2.37 -2.60
C PRO A 13 -8.11 -2.94 -3.75
N ARG A 14 -8.65 -3.92 -4.49
CA ARG A 14 -8.01 -4.50 -5.68
C ARG A 14 -7.89 -3.54 -6.87
N ALA A 15 -8.78 -2.55 -6.98
CA ALA A 15 -8.74 -1.57 -8.07
C ALA A 15 -7.53 -0.62 -7.91
N ASP A 16 -7.15 -0.27 -6.68
CA ASP A 16 -5.97 0.54 -6.42
C ASP A 16 -4.69 -0.23 -6.71
N LEU A 17 -4.58 -1.50 -6.30
CA LEU A 17 -3.37 -2.29 -6.56
C LEU A 17 -3.07 -2.44 -8.06
N ALA A 18 -4.07 -2.79 -8.88
CA ALA A 18 -3.86 -2.97 -10.32
C ALA A 18 -3.38 -1.67 -10.99
N ARG A 19 -4.00 -0.53 -10.63
CA ARG A 19 -3.61 0.78 -11.13
C ARG A 19 -2.19 1.15 -10.70
N ILE A 20 -1.85 0.97 -9.43
CA ILE A 20 -0.52 1.26 -8.88
C ILE A 20 0.56 0.44 -9.59
N LEU A 21 0.28 -0.84 -9.87
CA LEU A 21 1.19 -1.71 -10.61
C LEU A 21 1.29 -1.34 -12.10
N GLU A 22 0.20 -0.92 -12.74
CA GLU A 22 0.20 -0.44 -14.13
C GLU A 22 0.93 0.90 -14.30
N THR A 23 0.81 1.82 -13.33
CA THR A 23 1.47 3.12 -13.37
C THR A 23 2.88 3.12 -12.80
N GLU A 24 3.30 1.99 -12.20
CA GLU A 24 4.57 1.83 -11.48
C GLU A 24 4.78 2.94 -10.41
N ASP A 25 3.67 3.43 -9.84
CA ASP A 25 3.68 4.57 -8.91
C ASP A 25 3.88 4.07 -7.49
N TYR A 26 5.11 3.71 -7.14
CA TYR A 26 5.46 3.13 -5.85
C TYR A 26 5.71 4.18 -4.75
N SER A 27 4.87 5.20 -4.73
CA SER A 27 4.88 6.20 -3.67
C SER A 27 4.49 5.57 -2.33
N LEU A 28 4.95 6.18 -1.23
CA LEU A 28 4.63 5.69 0.11
C LEU A 28 3.12 5.67 0.37
N GLU A 29 2.38 6.66 -0.15
CA GLU A 29 0.92 6.73 -0.05
C GLU A 29 0.25 5.51 -0.71
N ASN A 30 0.71 5.11 -1.89
CA ASN A 30 0.19 3.94 -2.59
C ASN A 30 0.57 2.63 -1.88
N ILE A 31 1.78 2.55 -1.33
CA ILE A 31 2.22 1.40 -0.53
C ILE A 31 1.39 1.28 0.76
N GLU A 32 1.12 2.39 1.44
CA GLU A 32 0.23 2.43 2.60
C GLU A 32 -1.19 1.98 2.23
N ALA A 33 -1.74 2.47 1.12
CA ALA A 33 -3.06 2.08 0.64
C ALA A 33 -3.14 0.57 0.36
N VAL A 34 -2.09 -0.02 -0.24
CA VAL A 34 -2.01 -1.47 -0.47
C VAL A 34 -1.84 -2.23 0.85
N ALA A 35 -1.03 -1.74 1.79
CA ALA A 35 -0.83 -2.38 3.07
C ALA A 35 -2.12 -2.38 3.91
N LEU A 36 -2.86 -1.27 3.89
CA LEU A 36 -4.18 -1.12 4.52
C LEU A 36 -5.18 -2.09 3.90
N SER A 37 -5.11 -2.26 2.59
CA SER A 37 -5.96 -3.16 1.83
C SER A 37 -5.74 -4.63 2.16
N LEU A 38 -4.49 -5.03 2.40
CA LEU A 38 -4.10 -6.42 2.66
C LEU A 38 -4.23 -6.79 4.15
N GLY A 39 -3.76 -5.93 5.05
CA GLY A 39 -3.65 -6.22 6.48
C GLY A 39 -4.57 -5.41 7.38
N GLY A 40 -5.42 -4.53 6.81
CA GLY A 40 -6.15 -3.54 7.58
C GLY A 40 -5.22 -2.53 8.25
N ARG A 41 -5.79 -1.66 9.10
CA ARG A 41 -5.03 -0.57 9.74
C ARG A 41 -3.87 -1.08 10.60
N GLN A 42 -4.09 -2.14 11.37
CA GLN A 42 -3.05 -2.72 12.22
C GLN A 42 -1.92 -3.36 11.40
N GLY A 43 -2.26 -4.03 10.28
CA GLY A 43 -1.27 -4.60 9.38
C GLY A 43 -0.45 -3.54 8.66
N ALA A 44 -1.10 -2.48 8.18
CA ALA A 44 -0.43 -1.33 7.57
C ALA A 44 0.51 -0.63 8.56
N ASP A 45 0.03 -0.29 9.75
CA ASP A 45 0.84 0.33 10.79
C ASP A 45 2.03 -0.57 11.18
N HIS A 46 1.81 -1.88 11.32
CA HIS A 46 2.87 -2.84 11.61
C HIS A 46 3.91 -2.90 10.48
N PHE A 47 3.47 -2.94 9.23
CA PHE A 47 4.34 -3.00 8.07
C PHE A 47 5.17 -1.72 7.95
N LEU A 48 4.54 -0.55 7.94
CA LEU A 48 5.22 0.74 7.72
C LEU A 48 6.23 1.07 8.84
N ASN A 49 5.98 0.64 10.09
CA ASN A 49 6.86 0.94 11.22
C ASN A 49 7.93 -0.12 11.48
N LYS A 50 7.87 -1.28 10.83
CA LYS A 50 8.82 -2.38 11.07
C LYS A 50 9.97 -2.32 10.09
N ARG A 51 11.16 -2.67 10.59
CA ARG A 51 12.35 -2.87 9.77
C ARG A 51 12.40 -4.30 9.26
N PHE A 52 12.62 -4.46 7.96
CA PHE A 52 12.65 -5.76 7.30
C PHE A 52 14.05 -6.07 6.77
N PRO A 53 14.64 -7.23 7.11
CA PRO A 53 15.89 -7.69 6.51
C PRO A 53 15.86 -7.72 4.97
N GLU A 54 14.71 -8.03 4.38
CA GLU A 54 14.45 -8.07 2.95
C GLU A 54 14.59 -6.69 2.29
N LEU A 55 14.37 -5.62 3.06
CA LEU A 55 14.59 -4.23 2.64
C LEU A 55 15.98 -3.72 3.07
N GLY A 56 16.92 -4.61 3.41
CA GLY A 56 18.25 -4.23 3.92
C GLY A 56 18.25 -3.75 5.37
N GLY A 57 17.25 -4.15 6.16
CA GLY A 57 17.09 -3.71 7.55
C GLY A 57 16.46 -2.32 7.70
N ARG A 58 15.84 -1.80 6.63
CA ARG A 58 15.12 -0.52 6.56
C ARG A 58 13.63 -0.71 6.76
N THR A 59 12.92 0.37 7.11
CA THR A 59 11.46 0.44 7.02
C THR A 59 11.01 0.61 5.56
N PRO A 60 9.74 0.31 5.23
CA PRO A 60 9.16 0.65 3.93
C PRO A 60 9.34 2.11 3.53
N GLU A 61 9.16 3.06 4.45
CA GLU A 61 9.36 4.49 4.21
C GLU A 61 10.82 4.82 3.87
N GLU A 62 11.78 4.30 4.65
CA GLU A 62 13.22 4.50 4.39
C GLU A 62 13.59 3.96 3.00
N ALA A 63 13.11 2.78 2.64
CA ALA A 63 13.38 2.18 1.33
C ALA A 63 12.75 2.97 0.17
N VAL A 64 11.52 3.45 0.31
CA VAL A 64 10.87 4.32 -0.70
C VAL A 64 11.64 5.63 -0.89
N ASN A 65 12.07 6.27 0.21
CA ASN A 65 12.84 7.51 0.16
C ASN A 65 14.22 7.33 -0.52
N ASP A 66 14.80 6.13 -0.42
CA ASP A 66 16.03 5.76 -1.13
C ASP A 66 15.80 5.40 -2.61
N GLY A 67 14.54 5.42 -3.09
CA GLY A 67 14.15 5.08 -4.46
C GLY A 67 13.82 3.61 -4.70
N ASP A 68 13.71 2.80 -3.65
CA ASP A 68 13.45 1.35 -3.72
C ASP A 68 11.96 1.01 -3.50
N GLY A 69 11.07 1.88 -3.97
CA GLY A 69 9.62 1.69 -3.79
C GLY A 69 9.07 0.44 -4.46
N GLU A 70 9.61 0.06 -5.62
CA GLU A 70 9.25 -1.18 -6.31
C GLU A 70 9.56 -2.41 -5.44
N GLY A 71 10.75 -2.46 -4.82
CA GLY A 71 11.16 -3.53 -3.92
C GLY A 71 10.23 -3.65 -2.71
N VAL A 72 9.81 -2.52 -2.15
CA VAL A 72 8.85 -2.46 -1.04
C VAL A 72 7.47 -2.98 -1.47
N MET A 73 6.96 -2.55 -2.63
CA MET A 73 5.68 -3.03 -3.14
C MET A 73 5.72 -4.55 -3.41
N TYR A 74 6.80 -5.03 -4.01
CA TYR A 74 6.98 -6.45 -4.30
C TYR A 74 7.04 -7.30 -3.03
N PHE A 75 7.74 -6.80 -2.01
CA PHE A 75 7.80 -7.43 -0.69
C PHE A 75 6.43 -7.45 -0.02
N LEU A 76 5.70 -6.32 -0.02
CA LEU A 76 4.37 -6.20 0.56
C LEU A 76 3.37 -7.20 -0.05
N LEU A 77 3.45 -7.48 -1.34
CA LEU A 77 2.59 -8.45 -2.03
C LEU A 77 2.90 -9.92 -1.68
N ARG A 78 4.02 -10.18 -1.02
CA ARG A 78 4.44 -11.51 -0.56
C ARG A 78 4.49 -11.66 0.97
N PHE A 79 4.23 -10.57 1.69
CA PHE A 79 4.25 -10.47 3.15
C PHE A 79 3.05 -11.20 3.78
#